data_AF-A0A439D9H7-F1
#
_entry.id   AF-A0A439D9H7-F1
#
_cell.length_a   1.000
_cell.length_b   1.000
_cell.length_c   1.000
_cell.angle_alpha   90.00
_cell.angle_beta   90.00
_cell.angle_gamma   90.00
#
_symmetry.space_group_name_H-M   'P 1'
#
loop_
_entity.id
_entity.type
_entity.pdbx_description
1 polymer ?
#
loop_
_entity_poly.entity_id
_entity_poly.type
_entity_poly.pdbx_seq_one_letter_code
_entity_poly.pdbx_strand_id
1 'polypeptide(L)'
;MHSFVDGDHSYRAWRRMGDVISSVFALGYHEDIDTKADAPFYLTQLRKTAFARIYSADKNVAIFLGRPPRMTKRYCHFQIPSSFPDRRSNIDFWDPEAKASYIIETRWSALCASLKEEILELSRDKNNETYAQEISNIQTRAEAQWEALPPRFQLQGSLLHHDIESPFEGDFLISARLNHLHVLFLLRLLLSNTLVEPDTPIVTIAGEMLSLVVEVILMRDQIINSGTGLIAHYGLPAAGILILAMLKRGDTPMPITVSRAKVLQDMSVYVTEIERGVIVGKENPVYVLLFRATRTIQKFLDSFLSGTAQDTFEIDSIAETGEADWAAILGQDLWDFETGFWPNLADHTFDPPLSA
;
A
#
# COMPACT_ATOMS: atom_id res chain seq x y z
N MET A 1 -18.00 12.55 7.70
CA MET A 1 -19.16 12.80 6.81
C MET A 1 -18.74 13.13 5.37
N HIS A 2 -17.63 13.86 5.12
CA HIS A 2 -17.19 14.16 3.76
C HIS A 2 -16.19 13.16 3.10
N SER A 3 -15.46 12.31 3.86
CA SER A 3 -14.64 11.23 3.25
C SER A 3 -15.51 10.17 2.57
N PHE A 4 -16.73 9.97 3.07
CA PHE A 4 -17.76 9.12 2.48
C PHE A 4 -18.35 9.64 1.16
N VAL A 5 -18.12 10.93 0.81
CA VAL A 5 -18.72 11.56 -0.38
C VAL A 5 -17.69 11.90 -1.44
N ASP A 6 -16.48 12.33 -1.05
CA ASP A 6 -15.48 12.85 -2.01
C ASP A 6 -14.31 11.88 -2.30
N GLY A 7 -14.17 10.78 -1.53
CA GLY A 7 -13.08 9.80 -1.66
C GLY A 7 -11.68 10.34 -1.32
N ASP A 8 -10.86 9.59 -0.61
CA ASP A 8 -9.55 10.04 -0.08
C ASP A 8 -8.49 10.41 -1.14
N HIS A 9 -8.79 10.21 -2.42
CA HIS A 9 -7.85 10.36 -3.55
C HIS A 9 -8.27 11.41 -4.57
N SER A 10 -9.38 12.12 -4.35
CA SER A 10 -9.69 13.32 -5.14
C SER A 10 -8.67 14.42 -4.85
N TYR A 11 -8.44 15.34 -5.80
CA TYR A 11 -7.68 16.56 -5.50
C TYR A 11 -8.22 17.26 -4.25
N ARG A 12 -9.55 17.20 -4.03
CA ARG A 12 -10.20 17.71 -2.82
C ARG A 12 -9.77 16.98 -1.55
N ALA A 13 -9.70 15.66 -1.55
CA ALA A 13 -9.23 14.91 -0.38
C ALA A 13 -7.74 15.09 -0.13
N TRP A 14 -6.91 15.11 -1.18
CA TRP A 14 -5.49 15.46 -1.03
C TRP A 14 -5.29 16.87 -0.49
N ARG A 15 -6.10 17.83 -0.93
CA ARG A 15 -6.10 19.19 -0.39
C ARG A 15 -6.53 19.19 1.08
N ARG A 16 -7.61 18.49 1.44
CA ARG A 16 -8.07 18.35 2.83
C ARG A 16 -7.03 17.70 3.73
N MET A 17 -6.29 16.70 3.24
CA MET A 17 -5.15 16.14 3.97
C MET A 17 -4.12 17.22 4.27
N GLY A 18 -3.85 18.12 3.31
CA GLY A 18 -3.00 19.30 3.52
C GLY A 18 -3.53 20.27 4.58
N ASP A 19 -4.84 20.53 4.57
CA ASP A 19 -5.49 21.38 5.58
C ASP A 19 -5.40 20.76 6.99
N VAL A 20 -5.56 19.44 7.08
CA VAL A 20 -5.42 18.66 8.32
C VAL A 20 -3.97 18.72 8.82
N ILE A 21 -2.98 18.48 7.95
CA ILE A 21 -1.55 18.57 8.29
C ILE A 21 -1.20 19.99 8.78
N SER A 22 -1.68 21.02 8.09
CA SER A 22 -1.48 22.41 8.49
C SER A 22 -2.06 22.70 9.88
N SER A 23 -3.22 22.11 10.19
CA SER A 23 -3.86 22.22 11.50
C SER A 23 -3.04 21.52 12.60
N VAL A 24 -2.51 20.33 12.34
CA VAL A 24 -1.60 19.60 13.27
C VAL A 24 -0.35 20.42 13.57
N PHE A 25 0.21 21.08 12.54
CA PHE A 25 1.36 21.95 12.70
C PHE A 25 1.03 23.20 13.49
N ALA A 26 -0.08 23.88 13.18
CA ALA A 26 -0.54 25.05 13.92
C ALA A 26 -0.84 24.75 15.40
N LEU A 27 -1.31 23.53 15.72
CA LEU A 27 -1.51 23.06 17.08
C LEU A 27 -0.21 22.64 17.79
N GLY A 28 0.93 22.67 17.09
CA GLY A 28 2.24 22.33 17.64
C GLY A 28 2.40 20.83 17.95
N TYR A 29 1.69 19.94 17.27
CA TYR A 29 1.79 18.49 17.52
C TYR A 29 3.03 17.85 16.87
N HIS A 30 3.75 18.61 16.04
CA HIS A 30 5.03 18.24 15.44
C HIS A 30 6.24 18.55 16.33
N GLU A 31 6.04 19.33 17.40
CA GLU A 31 7.05 19.62 18.41
C GLU A 31 7.14 18.49 19.43
N ASP A 32 8.09 18.56 20.35
CA ASP A 32 8.17 17.61 21.45
C ASP A 32 7.00 17.81 22.44
N ILE A 33 5.96 16.98 22.30
CA ILE A 33 4.74 17.01 23.12
C ILE A 33 5.05 16.67 24.58
N ASP A 34 6.08 15.87 24.88
CA ASP A 34 6.41 15.46 26.25
C ASP A 34 7.03 16.60 27.07
N THR A 35 7.68 17.55 26.41
CA THR A 35 8.26 18.75 27.04
C THR A 35 7.21 19.81 27.40
N LYS A 36 5.99 19.70 26.87
CA LYS A 36 4.88 20.62 27.19
C LYS A 36 4.36 20.32 28.60
N ALA A 37 4.86 21.07 29.58
CA ALA A 37 4.80 20.76 31.01
C ALA A 37 3.39 20.64 31.64
N ASP A 38 2.31 21.04 30.95
CA ASP A 38 1.01 21.25 31.60
C ASP A 38 -0.14 20.36 31.08
N ALA A 39 0.12 19.41 30.19
CA ALA A 39 -0.93 18.55 29.65
C ALA A 39 -1.13 17.26 30.48
N PRO A 40 -2.38 16.89 30.83
CA PRO A 40 -2.68 15.56 31.36
C PRO A 40 -2.25 14.45 30.41
N PHE A 41 -1.87 13.28 30.95
CA PHE A 41 -1.36 12.16 30.16
C PHE A 41 -2.28 11.77 28.98
N TYR A 42 -3.59 11.68 29.21
CA TYR A 42 -4.54 11.33 28.15
C TYR A 42 -4.50 12.31 26.98
N LEU A 43 -4.31 13.60 27.26
CA LEU A 43 -4.25 14.65 26.24
C LEU A 43 -2.94 14.56 25.46
N THR A 44 -1.83 14.29 26.13
CA THR A 44 -0.54 14.00 25.48
C THR A 44 -0.66 12.80 24.54
N GLN A 45 -1.25 11.68 24.99
CA GLN A 45 -1.45 10.50 24.15
C GLN A 45 -2.39 10.77 22.98
N LEU A 46 -3.44 11.56 23.17
CA LEU A 46 -4.35 11.95 22.09
C LEU A 46 -3.63 12.78 21.02
N ARG A 47 -2.78 13.73 21.43
CA ARG A 47 -1.99 14.55 20.51
C ARG A 47 -1.00 13.70 19.71
N LYS A 48 -0.27 12.80 20.38
CA LYS A 48 0.63 11.82 19.74
C LYS A 48 -0.13 10.91 18.77
N THR A 49 -1.29 10.39 19.18
CA THR A 49 -2.16 9.56 18.32
C THR A 49 -2.59 10.33 17.07
N ALA A 50 -3.02 11.58 17.22
CA ALA A 50 -3.44 12.41 16.08
C ALA A 50 -2.28 12.66 15.12
N PHE A 51 -1.11 13.07 15.62
CA PHE A 51 0.09 13.25 14.80
C PHE A 51 0.46 11.96 14.06
N ALA A 52 0.55 10.84 14.78
CA ALA A 52 0.96 9.55 14.23
C ALA A 52 -0.02 9.03 13.15
N ARG A 53 -1.33 9.19 13.36
CA ARG A 53 -2.36 8.85 12.35
C ARG A 53 -2.19 9.65 11.07
N ILE A 54 -2.04 10.97 11.20
CA ILE A 54 -1.95 11.87 10.06
C ILE A 54 -0.63 11.69 9.33
N TYR A 55 0.46 11.46 10.08
CA TYR A 55 1.75 11.07 9.53
C TYR A 55 1.63 9.79 8.70
N SER A 56 0.99 8.73 9.22
CA SER A 56 0.82 7.48 8.46
C SER A 56 -0.03 7.67 7.21
N ALA A 57 -1.13 8.41 7.33
CA ALA A 57 -2.00 8.71 6.19
C ALA A 57 -1.28 9.50 5.09
N ASP A 58 -0.47 10.51 5.46
CA ASP A 58 0.34 11.30 4.52
C ASP A 58 1.24 10.40 3.68
N LYS A 59 1.95 9.43 4.29
CA LYS A 59 2.82 8.50 3.56
C LYS A 59 2.05 7.58 2.64
N ASN A 60 1.01 6.92 3.16
CA ASN A 60 0.27 5.97 2.36
C ASN A 60 -0.40 6.65 1.15
N VAL A 61 -0.95 7.85 1.34
CA VAL A 61 -1.53 8.63 0.24
C VAL A 61 -0.46 9.15 -0.72
N ALA A 62 0.68 9.62 -0.21
CA ALA A 62 1.83 10.05 -1.02
C ALA A 62 2.32 8.93 -1.94
N ILE A 63 2.58 7.74 -1.39
CA ILE A 63 3.02 6.54 -2.13
C ILE A 63 1.98 6.16 -3.17
N PHE A 64 0.72 6.07 -2.78
CA PHE A 64 -0.35 5.65 -3.69
C PHE A 64 -0.53 6.59 -4.89
N LEU A 65 -0.40 7.90 -4.65
CA LEU A 65 -0.63 8.92 -5.66
C LEU A 65 0.66 9.33 -6.41
N GLY A 66 1.81 8.75 -6.07
CA GLY A 66 3.11 9.18 -6.61
C GLY A 66 3.46 10.63 -6.26
N ARG A 67 3.08 11.10 -5.08
CA ARG A 67 3.28 12.50 -4.63
C ARG A 67 4.32 12.57 -3.51
N PRO A 68 5.02 13.71 -3.36
CA PRO A 68 5.87 13.91 -2.19
C PRO A 68 5.04 13.91 -0.89
N PRO A 69 5.48 13.22 0.18
CA PRO A 69 4.90 13.35 1.51
C PRO A 69 5.14 14.77 2.04
N ARG A 70 4.19 15.27 2.86
CA ARG A 70 4.24 16.64 3.41
C ARG A 70 4.74 16.68 4.84
N MET A 71 4.50 15.62 5.61
CA MET A 71 5.04 15.49 6.97
C MET A 71 6.32 14.68 6.88
N THR A 72 7.44 15.23 7.33
CA THR A 72 8.72 14.51 7.37
C THR A 72 9.25 14.44 8.79
N LYS A 73 9.82 13.31 9.20
CA LYS A 73 10.46 13.14 10.51
C LYS A 73 11.70 14.03 10.68
N ARG A 74 12.29 14.52 9.58
CA ARG A 74 13.43 15.46 9.62
C ARG A 74 13.10 16.82 10.25
N TYR A 75 11.84 17.25 10.14
CA TYR A 75 11.36 18.55 10.66
C TYR A 75 10.31 18.41 11.77
N CYS A 76 10.02 17.19 12.22
CA CYS A 76 9.03 16.90 13.26
C CYS A 76 9.63 15.97 14.32
N HIS A 77 9.23 16.13 15.57
CA HIS A 77 9.48 15.13 16.60
C HIS A 77 8.55 13.94 16.35
N PHE A 78 9.09 12.85 15.78
CA PHE A 78 8.33 11.64 15.52
C PHE A 78 7.98 10.94 16.85
N GLN A 79 6.81 11.26 17.37
CA GLN A 79 6.28 10.71 18.63
C GLN A 79 5.04 9.87 18.35
N ILE A 80 5.11 8.60 18.71
CA ILE A 80 3.99 7.66 18.62
C ILE A 80 3.33 7.49 19.99
N PRO A 81 2.01 7.21 20.05
CA PRO A 81 1.36 6.96 21.32
C PRO A 81 1.92 5.69 21.97
N SER A 82 2.03 5.72 23.29
CA SER A 82 2.38 4.54 24.09
C SER A 82 1.12 3.90 24.64
N SER A 83 1.12 2.57 24.66
CA SER A 83 0.12 1.78 25.38
C SER A 83 0.34 1.83 26.90
N PHE A 84 1.50 2.33 27.35
CA PHE A 84 1.89 2.35 28.74
C PHE A 84 1.77 3.76 29.37
N PRO A 85 1.38 3.84 30.65
CA PRO A 85 1.43 5.09 31.41
C PRO A 85 2.85 5.66 31.54
N ASP A 86 3.87 4.80 31.48
CA ASP A 86 5.27 5.23 31.59
C ASP A 86 5.74 5.91 30.30
N ARG A 87 6.06 7.20 30.44
CA ARG A 87 6.54 8.08 29.37
C ARG A 87 7.88 7.63 28.76
N ARG A 88 8.59 6.70 29.39
CA ARG A 88 9.93 6.23 28.98
C ARG A 88 9.96 4.87 28.28
N SER A 89 8.80 4.30 27.98
CA SER A 89 8.73 3.04 27.23
C SER A 89 9.37 3.21 25.85
N ASN A 90 10.35 2.36 25.53
CA ASN A 90 11.00 2.35 24.22
C ASN A 90 9.94 2.21 23.11
N ILE A 91 10.17 2.85 21.97
CA ILE A 91 9.33 2.76 20.77
C ILE A 91 9.18 1.29 20.31
N ASP A 92 10.16 0.45 20.61
CA ASP A 92 10.15 -0.97 20.24
C ASP A 92 9.41 -1.87 21.24
N PHE A 93 8.95 -1.33 22.38
CA PHE A 93 8.28 -2.13 23.41
C PHE A 93 6.79 -2.29 23.12
N TRP A 94 6.33 -3.54 23.11
CA TRP A 94 4.93 -3.92 22.98
C TRP A 94 4.45 -4.67 24.23
N ASP A 95 3.21 -4.39 24.66
CA ASP A 95 2.56 -5.16 25.73
C ASP A 95 2.15 -6.54 25.19
N PRO A 96 2.66 -7.65 25.76
CA PRO A 96 2.23 -9.00 25.37
C PRO A 96 0.72 -9.23 25.55
N GLU A 97 0.11 -8.52 26.50
CA GLU A 97 -1.32 -8.58 26.81
C GLU A 97 -2.12 -7.43 26.17
N ALA A 98 -1.51 -6.66 25.26
CA ALA A 98 -2.24 -5.65 24.50
C ALA A 98 -3.43 -6.28 23.78
N LYS A 99 -4.55 -5.56 23.81
CA LYS A 99 -5.71 -5.84 22.96
C LYS A 99 -5.71 -4.93 21.75
N ALA A 100 -6.30 -5.41 20.66
CA ALA A 100 -6.50 -4.60 19.47
C ALA A 100 -7.23 -3.31 19.84
N SER A 101 -6.64 -2.17 19.52
CA SER A 101 -7.22 -0.85 19.75
C SER A 101 -6.74 0.15 18.72
N TYR A 102 -7.44 1.28 18.57
CA TYR A 102 -7.01 2.37 17.68
C TYR A 102 -5.62 2.89 18.03
N ILE A 103 -5.22 2.88 19.30
CA ILE A 103 -3.89 3.33 19.73
C ILE A 103 -2.81 2.36 19.25
N ILE A 104 -3.02 1.06 19.44
CA ILE A 104 -2.12 -0.01 18.97
C ILE A 104 -1.99 0.02 17.45
N GLU A 105 -3.13 0.14 16.75
CA GLU A 105 -3.15 0.29 15.29
C GLU A 105 -2.38 1.53 14.85
N THR A 106 -2.61 2.68 15.50
CA THR A 106 -1.94 3.94 15.15
C THR A 106 -0.43 3.83 15.34
N ARG A 107 -0.01 3.21 16.45
CA ARG A 107 1.40 2.98 16.75
C ARG A 107 2.04 2.16 15.64
N TRP A 108 1.40 1.04 15.27
CA TRP A 108 1.88 0.15 14.22
C TRP A 108 1.95 0.85 12.85
N SER A 109 0.85 1.48 12.42
CA SER A 109 0.76 2.13 11.11
C SER A 109 1.73 3.31 10.98
N ALA A 110 2.04 4.02 12.08
CA ALA A 110 3.06 5.07 12.09
C ALA A 110 4.49 4.49 12.00
N LEU A 111 4.78 3.36 12.65
CA LEU A 111 6.06 2.68 12.55
C LEU A 111 6.33 2.21 11.13
N CYS A 112 5.37 1.53 10.49
CA CYS A 112 5.50 1.16 9.08
C CYS A 112 5.65 2.40 8.17
N ALA A 113 4.88 3.46 8.42
CA ALA A 113 5.01 4.71 7.68
C ALA A 113 6.39 5.37 7.85
N SER A 114 7.04 5.21 9.00
CA SER A 114 8.40 5.72 9.20
C SER A 114 9.42 5.02 8.31
N LEU A 115 9.30 3.70 8.13
CA LEU A 115 10.13 2.94 7.20
C LEU A 115 9.80 3.30 5.75
N LYS A 116 8.52 3.47 5.43
CA LYS A 116 8.09 3.94 4.10
C LYS A 116 8.65 5.32 3.73
N GLU A 117 8.75 6.25 4.68
CA GLU A 117 9.40 7.55 4.47
C GLU A 117 10.90 7.40 4.14
N GLU A 118 11.61 6.51 4.83
CA GLU A 118 13.04 6.26 4.55
C GLU A 118 13.25 5.62 3.17
N ILE A 119 12.40 4.67 2.78
CA ILE A 119 12.43 4.06 1.45
C ILE A 119 12.18 5.12 0.36
N LEU A 120 11.21 6.01 0.60
CA LEU A 120 10.90 7.15 -0.25
C LEU A 120 12.12 8.08 -0.42
N GLU A 121 12.78 8.45 0.68
CA GLU A 121 13.98 9.28 0.64
C GLU A 121 15.11 8.61 -0.16
N LEU A 122 15.37 7.33 0.11
CA LEU A 122 16.37 6.54 -0.62
C LEU A 122 16.07 6.41 -2.11
N SER A 123 14.80 6.26 -2.48
CA SER A 123 14.40 6.14 -3.89
C SER A 123 14.80 7.36 -4.73
N ARG A 124 14.98 8.53 -4.10
CA ARG A 124 15.45 9.76 -4.75
C ARG A 124 16.96 9.93 -4.72
N ASP A 125 17.65 9.25 -3.82
CA ASP A 125 19.10 9.35 -3.63
C ASP A 125 19.82 8.02 -3.89
N LYS A 126 19.60 7.46 -5.09
CA LYS A 126 20.17 6.16 -5.50
C LYS A 126 21.70 6.17 -5.64
N ASN A 127 22.31 7.35 -5.75
CA ASN A 127 23.76 7.50 -5.92
C ASN A 127 24.50 7.63 -4.58
N ASN A 128 23.80 7.52 -3.45
CA ASN A 128 24.40 7.60 -2.13
C ASN A 128 25.35 6.40 -1.89
N GLU A 129 26.57 6.67 -1.42
CA GLU A 129 27.56 5.65 -1.08
C GLU A 129 27.05 4.67 0.00
N THR A 130 26.14 5.12 0.88
CA THR A 130 25.53 4.29 1.91
C THR A 130 24.25 3.58 1.48
N TYR A 131 23.81 3.71 0.21
CA TYR A 131 22.52 3.20 -0.28
C TYR A 131 22.28 1.73 0.05
N ALA A 132 23.23 0.84 -0.26
CA ALA A 132 23.10 -0.59 0.01
C ALA A 132 23.03 -0.91 1.52
N GLN A 133 23.79 -0.17 2.34
CA GLN A 133 23.78 -0.33 3.79
C GLN A 133 22.45 0.16 4.39
N GLU A 134 21.92 1.28 3.90
CA GLU A 134 20.64 1.83 4.36
C GLU A 134 19.47 0.91 4.01
N ILE A 135 19.44 0.32 2.81
CA ILE A 135 18.44 -0.70 2.46
C ILE A 135 18.49 -1.88 3.43
N SER A 136 19.70 -2.41 3.70
CA SER A 136 19.87 -3.51 4.66
C SER A 136 19.38 -3.12 6.06
N ASN A 137 19.68 -1.91 6.51
CA ASN A 137 19.24 -1.41 7.82
C ASN A 137 17.72 -1.29 7.92
N ILE A 138 17.06 -0.78 6.88
CA ILE A 138 15.59 -0.67 6.84
C ILE A 138 14.97 -2.08 6.83
N GLN A 139 15.53 -3.01 6.06
CA GLN A 139 15.04 -4.40 6.03
C GLN A 139 15.15 -5.06 7.42
N THR A 140 16.31 -5.00 8.07
CA THR A 140 16.49 -5.56 9.43
C THR A 140 15.53 -4.93 10.43
N ARG A 141 15.27 -3.63 10.33
CA ARG A 141 14.28 -2.95 11.19
C ARG A 141 12.85 -3.38 10.90
N ALA A 142 12.48 -3.58 9.63
CA ALA A 142 11.16 -4.07 9.26
C ALA A 142 10.90 -5.47 9.85
N GLU A 143 11.89 -6.36 9.74
CA GLU A 143 11.85 -7.72 10.31
C GLU A 143 11.77 -7.65 11.84
N ALA A 144 12.66 -6.88 12.49
CA ALA A 144 12.66 -6.74 13.94
C ALA A 144 11.35 -6.14 14.50
N GLN A 145 10.75 -5.17 13.80
CA GLN A 145 9.47 -4.57 14.20
C GLN A 145 8.32 -5.59 14.11
N TRP A 146 8.32 -6.45 13.09
CA TRP A 146 7.33 -7.51 12.96
C TRP A 146 7.47 -8.56 14.05
N GLU A 147 8.70 -9.03 14.30
CA GLU A 147 8.98 -10.01 15.35
C GLU A 147 8.70 -9.48 16.76
N ALA A 148 8.82 -8.17 16.97
CA ALA A 148 8.52 -7.51 18.25
C ALA A 148 7.01 -7.38 18.52
N LEU A 149 6.14 -7.51 17.51
CA LEU A 149 4.69 -7.50 17.73
C LEU A 149 4.29 -8.70 18.60
N PRO A 150 3.30 -8.55 19.50
CA PRO A 150 2.71 -9.68 20.19
C PRO A 150 2.27 -10.77 19.21
N PRO A 151 2.49 -12.08 19.49
CA PRO A 151 2.17 -13.16 18.55
C PRO A 151 0.72 -13.14 18.06
N ARG A 152 -0.23 -12.74 18.93
CA ARG A 152 -1.65 -12.57 18.60
C ARG A 152 -1.92 -11.54 17.48
N PHE A 153 -0.98 -10.62 17.23
CA PHE A 153 -1.06 -9.58 16.21
C PHE A 153 -0.27 -9.92 14.94
N GLN A 154 0.52 -11.00 14.96
CA GLN A 154 1.32 -11.44 13.83
C GLN A 154 0.49 -12.39 12.96
N LEU A 155 -0.34 -11.84 12.07
CA LEU A 155 -1.09 -12.67 11.13
C LEU A 155 -0.13 -13.46 10.21
N GLN A 156 -0.15 -14.79 10.31
CA GLN A 156 0.54 -15.68 9.37
C GLN A 156 -0.48 -16.37 8.44
N GLY A 157 -0.41 -16.08 7.15
CA GLY A 157 -1.28 -16.69 6.15
C GLY A 157 -2.67 -16.06 6.08
N SER A 158 -3.71 -16.89 6.09
CA SER A 158 -5.10 -16.49 5.80
C SER A 158 -5.83 -16.04 7.06
N LEU A 159 -6.49 -14.89 7.00
CA LEU A 159 -7.34 -14.38 8.07
C LEU A 159 -8.53 -15.33 8.33
N LEU A 160 -9.06 -15.98 7.30
CA LEU A 160 -10.21 -16.89 7.42
C LEU A 160 -9.96 -18.07 8.37
N HIS A 161 -8.70 -18.41 8.63
CA HIS A 161 -8.29 -19.50 9.52
C HIS A 161 -7.78 -19.01 10.88
N HIS A 162 -7.80 -17.69 11.11
CA HIS A 162 -7.35 -17.08 12.35
C HIS A 162 -8.51 -16.99 13.34
N ASP A 163 -8.24 -17.23 14.62
CA ASP A 163 -9.23 -16.99 15.67
C ASP A 163 -9.34 -15.47 15.89
N ILE A 164 -10.53 -14.91 15.65
CA ILE A 164 -10.78 -13.47 15.72
C ILE A 164 -11.81 -13.22 16.83
N GLU A 165 -11.42 -12.50 17.88
CA GLU A 165 -12.30 -12.18 19.00
C GLU A 165 -13.32 -11.10 18.63
N SER A 166 -13.00 -10.23 17.67
CA SER A 166 -13.89 -9.15 17.23
C SER A 166 -13.68 -8.68 15.78
N PRO A 167 -14.71 -8.13 15.12
CA PRO A 167 -14.57 -7.46 13.82
C PRO A 167 -13.46 -6.40 13.75
N PHE A 168 -13.18 -5.73 14.88
CA PHE A 168 -12.10 -4.74 14.98
C PHE A 168 -10.73 -5.40 14.94
N GLU A 169 -10.58 -6.53 15.63
CA GLU A 169 -9.33 -7.27 15.67
C GLU A 169 -8.99 -7.83 14.28
N GLY A 170 -9.97 -8.42 13.57
CA GLY A 170 -9.75 -8.88 12.19
C GLY A 170 -9.28 -7.76 11.25
N ASP A 171 -9.90 -6.58 11.34
CA ASP A 171 -9.49 -5.37 10.62
C ASP A 171 -8.05 -4.95 10.95
N PHE A 172 -7.71 -4.93 12.24
CA PHE A 172 -6.36 -4.62 12.71
C PHE A 172 -5.32 -5.63 12.21
N LEU A 173 -5.59 -6.93 12.27
CA LEU A 173 -4.67 -7.98 11.84
C LEU A 173 -4.32 -7.87 10.36
N ILE A 174 -5.33 -7.68 9.51
CA ILE A 174 -5.10 -7.48 8.08
C ILE A 174 -4.34 -6.17 7.83
N SER A 175 -4.78 -5.07 8.43
CA SER A 175 -4.09 -3.78 8.29
C SER A 175 -2.63 -3.89 8.72
N ALA A 176 -2.35 -4.62 9.81
CA ALA A 176 -1.02 -4.79 10.33
C ALA A 176 -0.14 -5.56 9.34
N ARG A 177 -0.63 -6.69 8.83
CA ARG A 177 0.10 -7.53 7.86
C ARG A 177 0.29 -6.82 6.53
N LEU A 178 -0.74 -6.17 5.98
CA LEU A 178 -0.63 -5.43 4.72
C LEU A 178 0.35 -4.26 4.82
N ASN A 179 0.39 -3.54 5.94
CA ASN A 179 1.36 -2.47 6.14
C ASN A 179 2.80 -3.01 6.17
N HIS A 180 3.03 -4.15 6.83
CA HIS A 180 4.33 -4.80 6.84
C HIS A 180 4.75 -5.28 5.45
N LEU A 181 3.86 -6.02 4.77
CA LEU A 181 4.11 -6.51 3.41
C LEU A 181 4.38 -5.35 2.45
N HIS A 182 3.70 -4.22 2.60
CA HIS A 182 3.95 -3.07 1.75
C HIS A 182 5.32 -2.45 1.98
N VAL A 183 5.83 -2.40 3.23
CA VAL A 183 7.23 -1.99 3.47
C VAL A 183 8.20 -2.91 2.74
N LEU A 184 8.01 -4.23 2.85
CA LEU A 184 8.86 -5.21 2.17
C LEU A 184 8.75 -5.13 0.64
N PHE A 185 7.54 -4.91 0.13
CA PHE A 185 7.25 -4.72 -1.28
C PHE A 185 8.02 -3.52 -1.83
N LEU A 186 7.95 -2.36 -1.17
CA LEU A 186 8.66 -1.15 -1.60
C LEU A 186 10.18 -1.32 -1.52
N LEU A 187 10.70 -2.02 -0.50
CA LEU A 187 12.12 -2.37 -0.43
C LEU A 187 12.56 -3.24 -1.61
N ARG A 188 11.74 -4.22 -2.02
CA ARG A 188 12.04 -5.06 -3.18
C ARG A 188 12.02 -4.26 -4.47
N LEU A 189 11.04 -3.36 -4.65
CA LEU A 189 11.04 -2.44 -5.79
C LEU A 189 12.32 -1.59 -5.84
N LEU A 190 12.80 -1.11 -4.68
CA LEU A 190 14.01 -0.31 -4.58
C LEU A 190 15.29 -1.10 -4.94
N LEU A 191 15.31 -2.41 -4.68
CA LEU A 191 16.39 -3.34 -5.02
C LEU A 191 16.32 -3.83 -6.47
N SER A 192 15.15 -3.81 -7.09
CA SER A 192 14.96 -4.26 -8.48
C SER A 192 15.53 -3.24 -9.47
N ASN A 193 16.51 -3.68 -10.27
CA ASN A 193 17.06 -2.87 -11.37
C ASN A 193 16.09 -2.75 -12.56
N THR A 194 15.18 -3.71 -12.69
CA THR A 194 14.14 -3.76 -13.73
C THR A 194 12.94 -4.52 -13.19
N LEU A 195 11.75 -4.06 -13.56
CA LEU A 195 10.47 -4.62 -13.11
C LEU A 195 9.82 -5.51 -14.15
N VAL A 196 10.40 -5.53 -15.34
CA VAL A 196 10.03 -6.45 -16.43
C VAL A 196 10.27 -7.90 -16.01
N GLU A 197 11.18 -8.11 -15.06
CA GLU A 197 11.51 -9.42 -14.51
C GLU A 197 11.41 -9.42 -12.99
N PRO A 198 10.20 -9.47 -12.42
CA PRO A 198 10.03 -9.50 -10.97
C PRO A 198 10.68 -10.78 -10.40
N ASP A 199 11.43 -10.61 -9.32
CA ASP A 199 12.12 -11.71 -8.65
C ASP A 199 11.16 -12.54 -7.77
N THR A 200 11.60 -13.74 -7.38
CA THR A 200 10.78 -14.63 -6.53
C THR A 200 10.27 -13.96 -5.24
N PRO A 201 11.10 -13.20 -4.49
CA PRO A 201 10.64 -12.46 -3.32
C PRO A 201 9.49 -11.49 -3.58
N ILE A 202 9.59 -10.59 -4.58
CA ILE A 202 8.53 -9.61 -4.82
C ILE A 202 7.23 -10.26 -5.29
N VAL A 203 7.32 -11.33 -6.09
CA VAL A 203 6.17 -12.11 -6.52
C VAL A 203 5.48 -12.80 -5.34
N THR A 204 6.25 -13.31 -4.38
CA THR A 204 5.70 -13.92 -3.16
C THR A 204 4.97 -12.90 -2.31
N ILE A 205 5.58 -11.72 -2.08
CA ILE A 205 4.96 -10.64 -1.31
C ILE A 205 3.68 -10.14 -2.00
N ALA A 206 3.73 -9.93 -3.32
CA ALA A 206 2.57 -9.50 -4.10
C ALA A 206 1.43 -10.54 -4.06
N GLY A 207 1.76 -11.83 -4.14
CA GLY A 207 0.80 -12.92 -3.98
C GLY A 207 0.06 -12.85 -2.64
N GLU A 208 0.81 -12.70 -1.54
CA GLU A 208 0.24 -12.59 -0.20
C GLU A 208 -0.61 -11.32 -0.04
N MET A 209 -0.13 -10.18 -0.52
CA MET A 209 -0.88 -8.91 -0.50
C MET A 209 -2.22 -9.04 -1.24
N LEU A 210 -2.22 -9.59 -2.46
CA LEU A 210 -3.45 -9.74 -3.25
C LEU A 210 -4.42 -10.71 -2.56
N SER A 211 -3.94 -11.83 -2.05
CA SER A 211 -4.78 -12.79 -1.33
C SER A 211 -5.44 -12.17 -0.10
N LEU A 212 -4.70 -11.42 0.72
CA LEU A 212 -5.25 -10.73 1.89
C LEU A 212 -6.27 -9.66 1.50
N VAL A 213 -6.02 -8.91 0.42
CA VAL A 213 -6.99 -7.93 -0.10
C VAL A 213 -8.27 -8.61 -0.58
N VAL A 214 -8.18 -9.78 -1.21
CA VAL A 214 -9.36 -10.55 -1.59
C VAL A 214 -10.12 -11.05 -0.34
N GLU A 215 -9.42 -11.47 0.71
CA GLU A 215 -10.06 -11.83 1.97
C GLU A 215 -10.80 -10.64 2.61
N VAL A 216 -10.22 -9.43 2.60
CA VAL A 216 -10.90 -8.18 3.01
C VAL A 216 -12.21 -7.99 2.25
N ILE A 217 -12.17 -8.19 0.93
CA ILE A 217 -13.34 -8.01 0.06
C ILE A 217 -14.45 -9.01 0.41
N LEU A 218 -14.08 -10.27 0.62
CA LEU A 218 -15.00 -11.35 0.95
C LEU A 218 -15.56 -11.23 2.37
N MET A 219 -14.77 -10.71 3.31
CA MET A 219 -15.12 -10.55 4.72
C MET A 219 -15.65 -9.15 5.06
N ARG A 220 -15.95 -8.29 4.06
CA ARG A 220 -16.29 -6.88 4.29
C ARG A 220 -17.44 -6.62 5.26
N ASP A 221 -18.38 -7.56 5.37
CA ASP A 221 -19.54 -7.46 6.26
C ASP A 221 -19.21 -7.89 7.71
N GLN A 222 -18.00 -8.43 7.93
CA GLN A 222 -17.54 -9.02 9.19
C GLN A 222 -16.40 -8.22 9.85
N ILE A 223 -15.87 -7.18 9.20
CA ILE A 223 -14.80 -6.32 9.71
C ILE A 223 -15.20 -4.84 9.68
N ILE A 224 -14.64 -4.03 10.59
CA ILE A 224 -15.18 -2.70 10.90
C ILE A 224 -14.74 -1.63 9.88
N ASN A 225 -13.54 -1.73 9.30
CA ASN A 225 -12.99 -0.73 8.39
C ASN A 225 -12.40 -1.34 7.11
N SER A 226 -13.18 -2.12 6.36
CA SER A 226 -12.88 -2.47 4.96
C SER A 226 -12.89 -1.24 4.06
N GLY A 227 -11.97 -0.31 4.30
CA GLY A 227 -11.86 0.92 3.54
C GLY A 227 -11.49 0.61 2.10
N THR A 228 -12.12 1.34 1.20
CA THR A 228 -11.74 1.46 -0.22
C THR A 228 -10.24 1.73 -0.42
N GLY A 229 -9.62 2.42 0.54
CA GLY A 229 -8.20 2.68 0.58
C GLY A 229 -7.32 1.43 0.66
N LEU A 230 -7.65 0.42 1.47
CA LEU A 230 -6.82 -0.81 1.57
C LEU A 230 -6.82 -1.58 0.25
N ILE A 231 -8.00 -1.73 -0.34
CA ILE A 231 -8.22 -2.51 -1.57
C ILE A 231 -7.49 -1.88 -2.74
N ALA A 232 -7.55 -0.54 -2.85
CA ALA A 232 -6.82 0.19 -3.88
C ALA A 232 -5.31 0.20 -3.62
N HIS A 233 -4.90 0.54 -2.40
CA HIS A 233 -3.51 0.82 -2.07
C HIS A 233 -2.61 -0.41 -2.15
N TYR A 234 -3.13 -1.58 -1.77
CA TYR A 234 -2.35 -2.81 -1.75
C TYR A 234 -2.68 -3.76 -2.91
N GLY A 235 -3.96 -3.81 -3.32
CA GLY A 235 -4.42 -4.75 -4.35
C GLY A 235 -3.90 -4.43 -5.75
N LEU A 236 -3.92 -3.15 -6.15
CA LEU A 236 -3.45 -2.73 -7.47
C LEU A 236 -1.95 -3.01 -7.71
N PRO A 237 -1.01 -2.55 -6.86
CA PRO A 237 0.41 -2.81 -7.10
C PRO A 237 0.75 -4.30 -7.04
N ALA A 238 0.08 -5.06 -6.16
CA ALA A 238 0.24 -6.51 -6.09
C ALA A 238 -0.21 -7.20 -7.39
N ALA A 239 -1.40 -6.85 -7.91
CA ALA A 239 -1.90 -7.39 -9.17
C ALA A 239 -0.97 -7.07 -10.35
N GLY A 240 -0.41 -5.85 -10.40
CA GLY A 240 0.55 -5.44 -11.43
C GLY A 240 1.81 -6.32 -11.47
N ILE A 241 2.46 -6.55 -10.32
CA ILE A 241 3.64 -7.43 -10.24
C ILE A 241 3.31 -8.86 -10.63
N LEU A 242 2.15 -9.37 -10.22
CA LEU A 242 1.73 -10.73 -10.54
C LEU A 242 1.45 -10.90 -12.04
N ILE A 243 0.85 -9.90 -12.70
CA ILE A 243 0.67 -9.90 -14.17
C ILE A 243 2.03 -9.98 -14.87
N LEU A 244 2.99 -9.13 -14.48
CA LEU A 244 4.33 -9.14 -15.07
C LEU A 244 5.06 -10.48 -14.86
N ALA A 245 4.95 -11.05 -13.66
CA ALA A 245 5.51 -12.36 -13.36
C ALA A 245 4.89 -13.46 -14.24
N MET A 246 3.59 -13.38 -14.53
CA MET A 246 2.89 -14.34 -15.38
C MET A 246 3.16 -14.15 -16.87
N LEU A 247 3.49 -12.94 -17.31
CA LEU A 247 3.85 -12.59 -18.69
C LEU A 247 5.32 -12.86 -19.03
N LYS A 248 6.18 -13.05 -18.02
CA LYS A 248 7.62 -13.30 -18.22
C LYS A 248 7.83 -14.47 -19.20
N ARG A 249 8.43 -14.18 -20.36
CA ARG A 249 8.63 -15.08 -21.52
C ARG A 249 9.72 -16.16 -21.32
N GLY A 250 9.98 -16.56 -20.08
CA GLY A 250 11.02 -17.55 -19.75
C GLY A 250 10.45 -18.80 -19.08
N ASP A 251 11.20 -19.91 -19.15
CA ASP A 251 10.91 -21.20 -18.51
C ASP A 251 11.00 -21.15 -16.97
N THR A 252 10.96 -19.95 -16.38
CA THR A 252 11.03 -19.76 -14.93
C THR A 252 9.63 -19.94 -14.35
N PRO A 253 9.36 -21.03 -13.62
CA PRO A 253 8.05 -21.23 -13.03
C PRO A 253 7.79 -20.16 -11.97
N MET A 254 6.51 -19.84 -11.75
CA MET A 254 6.11 -19.06 -10.58
C MET A 254 6.66 -19.70 -9.31
N PRO A 255 6.94 -18.90 -8.25
CA PRO A 255 7.39 -19.44 -6.98
C PRO A 255 6.46 -20.57 -6.51
N ILE A 256 7.01 -21.64 -5.93
CA ILE A 256 6.23 -22.80 -5.44
C ILE A 256 5.14 -22.36 -4.44
N THR A 257 5.40 -21.31 -3.70
CA THR A 257 4.50 -20.68 -2.72
C THR A 257 3.32 -19.95 -3.37
N VAL A 258 3.39 -19.62 -4.67
CA VAL A 258 2.39 -18.84 -5.40
C VAL A 258 1.77 -19.69 -6.51
N SER A 259 0.54 -20.15 -6.28
CA SER A 259 -0.23 -20.90 -7.28
C SER A 259 -0.78 -19.97 -8.36
N ARG A 260 -0.42 -20.23 -9.63
CA ARG A 260 -0.98 -19.51 -10.80
C ARG A 260 -2.51 -19.51 -10.82
N ALA A 261 -3.12 -20.67 -10.53
CA ALA A 261 -4.57 -20.80 -10.51
C ALA A 261 -5.21 -19.95 -9.41
N LYS A 262 -4.59 -19.90 -8.23
CA LYS A 262 -5.04 -19.06 -7.12
C LYS A 262 -4.93 -17.57 -7.46
N VAL A 263 -3.81 -17.14 -8.07
CA VAL A 263 -3.63 -15.75 -8.49
C VAL A 263 -4.72 -15.31 -9.48
N LEU A 264 -5.02 -16.14 -10.48
CA LEU A 264 -6.09 -15.85 -11.45
C LEU A 264 -7.47 -15.78 -10.78
N GLN A 265 -7.74 -16.66 -9.82
CA GLN A 265 -8.98 -16.63 -9.04
C GLN A 265 -9.08 -15.35 -8.20
N ASP A 266 -8.02 -15.02 -7.45
CA ASP A 266 -7.95 -13.83 -6.61
C ASP A 266 -8.11 -12.55 -7.46
N MET A 267 -7.45 -12.47 -8.62
CA MET A 267 -7.62 -11.36 -9.59
C MET A 267 -9.07 -11.26 -10.10
N SER A 268 -9.70 -12.39 -10.42
CA SER A 268 -11.08 -12.41 -10.92
C SER A 268 -12.07 -11.90 -9.88
N VAL A 269 -11.90 -12.31 -8.62
CA VAL A 269 -12.70 -11.81 -7.48
C VAL A 269 -12.46 -10.32 -7.29
N TYR A 270 -11.20 -9.89 -7.30
CA TYR A 270 -10.81 -8.49 -7.15
C TYR A 270 -11.45 -7.59 -8.21
N VAL A 271 -11.36 -7.96 -9.49
CA VAL A 271 -11.98 -7.23 -10.60
C VAL A 271 -13.49 -7.17 -10.46
N THR A 272 -14.14 -8.33 -10.24
CA THR A 272 -15.60 -8.44 -10.18
C THR A 272 -16.19 -7.54 -9.09
N GLU A 273 -15.58 -7.52 -7.90
CA GLU A 273 -16.12 -6.78 -6.76
C GLU A 273 -15.90 -5.26 -6.89
N ILE A 274 -14.84 -4.83 -7.57
CA ILE A 274 -14.62 -3.43 -7.92
C ILE A 274 -15.62 -2.98 -9.00
N GLU A 275 -15.79 -3.75 -10.07
CA GLU A 275 -16.69 -3.39 -11.18
C GLU A 275 -18.15 -3.29 -10.75
N ARG A 276 -18.58 -4.18 -9.84
CA ARG A 276 -19.91 -4.13 -9.24
C ARG A 276 -20.16 -2.85 -8.44
N GLY A 277 -19.11 -2.08 -8.12
CA GLY A 277 -19.22 -0.83 -7.34
C GLY A 277 -19.64 -1.07 -5.89
N VAL A 278 -19.52 -2.31 -5.41
CA VAL A 278 -19.90 -2.72 -4.04
C VAL A 278 -18.84 -2.23 -3.06
N ILE A 279 -17.58 -2.22 -3.49
CA ILE A 279 -16.46 -1.76 -2.67
C ILE A 279 -16.35 -0.23 -2.75
N VAL A 280 -16.34 0.32 -3.96
CA VAL A 280 -16.18 1.76 -4.20
C VAL A 280 -17.41 2.25 -4.94
N GLY A 281 -18.21 3.09 -4.28
CA GLY A 281 -19.37 3.73 -4.91
C GLY A 281 -18.95 4.51 -6.15
N LYS A 282 -19.79 4.53 -7.19
CA LYS A 282 -19.47 5.10 -8.51
C LYS A 282 -19.20 6.61 -8.45
N GLU A 283 -19.73 7.26 -7.44
CA GLU A 283 -19.53 8.66 -7.06
C GLU A 283 -18.15 8.95 -6.46
N ASN A 284 -17.41 7.93 -6.03
CA ASN A 284 -16.09 8.09 -5.45
C ASN A 284 -15.04 8.25 -6.57
N PRO A 285 -14.19 9.29 -6.54
CA PRO A 285 -13.15 9.51 -7.56
C PRO A 285 -12.12 8.37 -7.68
N VAL A 286 -11.95 7.57 -6.63
CA VAL A 286 -11.14 6.33 -6.65
C VAL A 286 -11.73 5.28 -7.57
N TYR A 287 -13.05 5.28 -7.74
CA TYR A 287 -13.74 4.33 -8.61
C TYR A 287 -13.22 4.42 -10.03
N VAL A 288 -12.98 5.62 -10.57
CA VAL A 288 -12.49 5.77 -11.95
C VAL A 288 -11.09 5.19 -12.11
N LEU A 289 -10.22 5.43 -11.13
CA LEU A 289 -8.86 4.87 -11.10
C LEU A 289 -8.90 3.34 -11.05
N LEU A 290 -9.64 2.80 -10.07
CA LEU A 290 -9.78 1.37 -9.87
C LEU A 290 -10.44 0.69 -11.06
N PHE A 291 -11.52 1.26 -11.59
CA PHE A 291 -12.25 0.72 -12.72
C PHE A 291 -11.38 0.61 -13.98
N ARG A 292 -10.51 1.61 -14.23
CA ARG A 292 -9.54 1.56 -15.33
C ARG A 292 -8.47 0.49 -15.09
N ALA A 293 -7.96 0.39 -13.87
CA ALA A 293 -6.98 -0.62 -13.51
C ALA A 293 -7.56 -2.04 -13.62
N THR A 294 -8.78 -2.26 -13.13
CA THR A 294 -9.46 -3.55 -13.24
C THR A 294 -9.78 -3.93 -14.66
N ARG A 295 -10.08 -2.98 -15.55
CA ARG A 295 -10.22 -3.28 -16.98
C ARG A 295 -8.94 -3.84 -17.60
N THR A 296 -7.77 -3.37 -17.15
CA THR A 296 -6.47 -3.91 -17.60
C THR A 296 -6.25 -5.32 -17.08
N ILE A 297 -6.56 -5.57 -15.80
CA ILE A 297 -6.53 -6.91 -15.21
C ILE A 297 -7.51 -7.84 -15.94
N GLN A 298 -8.72 -7.38 -16.25
CA GLN A 298 -9.73 -8.14 -16.98
C GLN A 298 -9.25 -8.53 -18.39
N LYS A 299 -8.68 -7.58 -19.15
CA LYS A 299 -8.08 -7.87 -20.46
C LYS A 299 -6.99 -8.94 -20.37
N PHE A 300 -6.15 -8.87 -19.33
CA PHE A 300 -5.14 -9.90 -19.06
C PHE A 300 -5.79 -11.25 -18.78
N LEU A 301 -6.81 -11.31 -17.90
CA LEU A 301 -7.54 -12.53 -17.60
C LEU A 301 -8.19 -13.15 -18.85
N ASP A 302 -8.85 -12.34 -19.67
CA ASP A 302 -9.52 -12.78 -20.90
C ASP A 302 -8.53 -13.37 -21.90
N SER A 303 -7.38 -12.71 -22.10
CA SER A 303 -6.34 -13.22 -22.99
C SER A 303 -5.69 -14.49 -22.45
N PHE A 304 -5.50 -14.56 -21.13
CA PHE A 304 -4.94 -15.73 -20.48
C PHE A 304 -5.85 -16.95 -20.61
N LEU A 305 -7.16 -16.78 -20.38
CA LEU A 305 -8.16 -17.85 -20.49
C LEU A 305 -8.41 -18.27 -21.94
N SER A 306 -8.28 -17.37 -22.90
CA SER A 306 -8.47 -17.65 -24.33
C SER A 306 -7.28 -18.38 -24.98
N GLY A 307 -6.21 -18.65 -24.22
CA GLY A 307 -4.98 -19.26 -24.74
C GLY A 307 -4.14 -18.31 -25.60
N THR A 308 -4.59 -17.07 -25.77
CA THR A 308 -3.97 -16.01 -26.57
C THR A 308 -2.90 -15.24 -25.79
N ALA A 309 -2.77 -15.43 -24.48
CA ALA A 309 -1.75 -14.71 -23.70
C ALA A 309 -0.31 -14.99 -24.15
N GLN A 310 -0.06 -16.12 -24.82
CA GLN A 310 1.25 -16.46 -25.38
C GLN A 310 1.50 -15.84 -26.76
N ASP A 311 0.46 -15.59 -27.56
CA ASP A 311 0.58 -15.12 -28.96
C ASP A 311 0.01 -13.70 -29.21
N THR A 312 -0.69 -13.09 -28.25
CA THR A 312 -1.51 -11.88 -28.49
C THR A 312 -1.35 -10.80 -27.42
N PHE A 313 -0.78 -11.11 -26.24
CA PHE A 313 0.02 -10.12 -25.51
C PHE A 313 1.40 -10.03 -26.19
N GLU A 314 1.38 -9.80 -27.50
CA GLU A 314 2.55 -9.33 -28.19
C GLU A 314 2.95 -8.03 -27.54
N ILE A 315 4.25 -7.96 -27.29
CA ILE A 315 4.96 -6.76 -26.88
C ILE A 315 4.59 -5.60 -27.82
N ASP A 316 3.99 -5.80 -28.98
CA ASP A 316 3.44 -4.76 -29.85
C ASP A 316 2.29 -3.95 -29.22
N SER A 317 1.42 -4.55 -28.40
CA SER A 317 0.45 -3.77 -27.60
C SER A 317 1.10 -3.04 -26.42
N ILE A 318 2.30 -3.45 -26.03
CA ILE A 318 3.18 -2.85 -25.01
C ILE A 318 4.17 -1.86 -25.65
N ALA A 319 4.43 -1.95 -26.96
CA ALA A 319 5.42 -1.18 -27.73
C ALA A 319 4.75 -0.04 -28.48
N GLU A 320 3.50 -0.19 -28.95
CA GLU A 320 2.67 0.94 -29.38
C GLU A 320 2.19 1.81 -28.21
N THR A 321 2.14 1.25 -26.99
CA THR A 321 1.85 2.01 -25.73
C THR A 321 3.08 2.29 -24.87
N GLY A 322 4.28 2.05 -25.42
CA GLY A 322 5.54 2.46 -24.80
C GLY A 322 6.17 1.40 -23.89
N GLU A 323 7.25 0.81 -24.38
CA GLU A 323 8.27 0.05 -23.65
C GLU A 323 8.86 0.85 -22.45
N ALA A 324 8.63 2.16 -22.44
CA ALA A 324 8.92 3.09 -21.36
C ALA A 324 7.90 3.05 -20.20
N ASP A 325 6.65 2.65 -20.43
CA ASP A 325 5.56 2.88 -19.48
C ASP A 325 5.56 1.84 -18.35
N TRP A 326 5.70 0.52 -18.57
CA TRP A 326 5.70 -0.45 -17.44
C TRP A 326 6.93 -0.39 -16.53
N ALA A 327 8.08 -0.02 -17.09
CA ALA A 327 9.29 0.27 -16.33
C ALA A 327 9.24 1.63 -15.62
N ALA A 328 8.48 2.60 -16.16
CA ALA A 328 8.11 3.85 -15.49
C ALA A 328 7.11 3.60 -14.33
N ILE A 329 6.00 2.90 -14.61
CA ILE A 329 4.86 2.59 -13.73
C ILE A 329 5.27 1.96 -12.42
N LEU A 330 6.27 1.07 -12.44
CA LEU A 330 6.74 0.37 -11.25
C LEU A 330 8.13 0.85 -10.79
N GLY A 331 8.87 1.53 -11.67
CA GLY A 331 10.25 1.95 -11.46
C GLY A 331 10.31 3.38 -10.98
N GLN A 332 11.33 4.10 -11.41
CA GLN A 332 11.63 5.45 -10.92
C GLN A 332 10.42 6.41 -10.99
N ASP A 333 9.45 6.17 -11.88
CA ASP A 333 8.22 6.97 -12.04
C ASP A 333 7.02 6.56 -11.17
N LEU A 334 7.11 5.47 -10.38
CA LEU A 334 6.22 5.27 -9.21
C LEU A 334 6.47 6.37 -8.17
N TRP A 335 7.70 6.88 -8.16
CA TRP A 335 8.18 7.91 -7.26
C TRP A 335 8.24 9.28 -7.94
N ASP A 336 8.51 9.36 -9.24
CA ASP A 336 8.56 10.58 -10.06
C ASP A 336 7.40 10.69 -11.09
N PHE A 337 6.59 11.74 -10.95
CA PHE A 337 5.80 12.46 -11.98
C PHE A 337 4.27 12.62 -11.85
N GLU A 338 3.88 13.82 -12.29
CA GLU A 338 2.55 14.38 -12.49
C GLU A 338 1.57 13.41 -13.19
N THR A 339 0.53 12.99 -12.47
CA THR A 339 -0.87 12.86 -12.94
C THR A 339 -1.18 12.22 -14.30
N GLY A 340 -0.31 11.38 -14.87
CA GLY A 340 -0.45 10.89 -16.25
C GLY A 340 -0.83 9.42 -16.41
N PHE A 341 -0.51 8.54 -15.47
CA PHE A 341 -0.48 7.09 -15.75
C PHE A 341 -1.82 6.48 -16.24
N TRP A 342 -2.87 6.45 -15.41
CA TRP A 342 -4.16 5.87 -15.82
C TRP A 342 -4.97 6.70 -16.84
N PRO A 343 -4.75 8.02 -16.97
CA PRO A 343 -5.26 8.81 -18.09
C PRO A 343 -4.58 8.54 -19.43
N ASN A 344 -3.25 8.48 -19.48
CA ASN A 344 -2.49 8.40 -20.74
C ASN A 344 -2.61 7.03 -21.43
N LEU A 345 -2.82 5.96 -20.66
CA LEU A 345 -3.14 4.64 -21.21
C LEU A 345 -4.48 4.61 -21.99
N ALA A 346 -5.35 5.61 -21.80
CA ALA A 346 -6.68 5.66 -22.41
C ALA A 346 -6.73 6.38 -23.76
N ASP A 347 -5.70 7.16 -24.13
CA ASP A 347 -5.70 7.97 -25.35
C ASP A 347 -5.07 7.25 -26.57
N HIS A 348 -4.52 6.05 -26.40
CA HIS A 348 -4.17 5.18 -27.54
C HIS A 348 -5.39 4.36 -27.98
N THR A 349 -6.35 5.05 -28.58
CA THR A 349 -7.38 4.43 -29.40
C THR A 349 -6.79 4.08 -30.76
N PHE A 350 -6.84 2.78 -31.10
CA PHE A 350 -6.68 2.27 -32.46
C PHE A 350 -7.65 2.99 -33.40
N ASP A 351 -7.16 3.93 -34.20
CA ASP A 351 -7.84 4.32 -35.43
C ASP A 351 -7.66 3.16 -36.43
N PRO A 352 -8.73 2.52 -36.91
CA PRO A 352 -8.58 1.57 -38.01
C PRO A 352 -8.12 2.32 -39.26
N PRO A 353 -7.26 1.72 -40.11
CA PRO A 353 -6.90 2.34 -41.37
C PRO A 353 -8.17 2.49 -42.21
N LEU A 354 -8.53 3.74 -42.50
CA LEU A 354 -9.54 4.07 -43.50
C LEU A 354 -9.13 3.40 -44.81
N SER A 355 -9.88 2.36 -45.18
CA SER A 355 -9.76 1.72 -46.49
C SER A 355 -10.73 2.40 -47.47
N ALA A 356 -10.12 2.83 -48.59
CA ALA A 356 -10.67 3.30 -49.87
C ALA A 356 -11.50 4.61 -49.88
#